data_AF-A0A914XDT2-F1
#
_entry.id   AF-A0A914XDT2-F1
#
_cell.length_a   1.000
_cell.length_b   1.000
_cell.length_c   1.000
_cell.angle_alpha   90.00
_cell.angle_beta   90.00
_cell.angle_gamma   90.00
#
_symmetry.space_group_name_H-M   'P 1'
#
loop_
_entity.id
_entity.type
_entity.pdbx_description
1 polymer ?
#
loop_
_entity_poly.entity_id
_entity_poly.type
_entity_poly.pdbx_seq_one_letter_code
_entity_poly.pdbx_strand_id
1 'polypeptide(L)'
;MSAVSTVLERQRSSNSLVCLLQGVERKRVTVELRDETAIEGLITSVDCYMNIEMGDVTLYPRYSGAAPQKFDSFFISGKHIRYVHLPDHIDVMGVLQKQVKALTKLRSKRHEKQTLR
;
A
#
# COMPACT_ATOMS: atom_id res chain seq x y z
N MET A 1 0.43 -8.93 8.56
CA MET A 1 0.93 -8.41 9.85
C MET A 1 2.32 -8.99 10.09
N SER A 2 3.36 -8.33 9.59
CA SER A 2 4.76 -8.73 9.83
C SER A 2 5.69 -7.57 9.50
N ALA A 3 5.90 -6.70 10.49
CA ALA A 3 7.11 -5.92 10.75
C ALA A 3 6.86 -5.14 12.04
N VAL A 4 7.83 -5.09 12.95
CA VAL A 4 7.80 -4.16 14.08
C VAL A 4 7.99 -2.77 13.50
N SER A 5 6.88 -2.14 13.11
CA SER A 5 6.91 -0.80 12.53
C SER A 5 7.45 0.18 13.56
N THR A 6 8.34 1.09 13.17
CA THR A 6 8.81 2.15 14.06
C THR A 6 7.67 3.11 14.43
N VAL A 7 7.90 3.98 15.41
CA VAL A 7 6.92 5.02 15.79
C VAL A 7 6.66 5.97 14.63
N LEU A 8 7.72 6.34 13.91
CA LEU A 8 7.64 7.24 12.76
C LEU A 8 6.86 6.60 11.60
N GLU A 9 7.10 5.32 11.32
CA GLU A 9 6.36 4.58 10.29
C GLU A 9 4.87 4.54 10.61
N ARG A 10 4.51 4.24 11.87
CA ARG A 10 3.10 4.28 12.31
C ARG A 10 2.48 5.67 12.19
N GLN A 11 3.22 6.72 12.52
CA GLN A 11 2.74 8.09 12.39
C GLN A 11 2.52 8.47 10.93
N ARG A 12 3.43 8.09 10.02
CA ARG A 12 3.26 8.29 8.58
C ARG A 12 2.04 7.54 8.06
N SER A 13 1.87 6.28 8.46
CA SER A 13 0.67 5.51 8.15
C SER A 13 -0.60 6.15 8.67
N SER A 14 -0.64 6.59 9.94
CA SER A 14 -1.87 7.13 10.54
C SER A 14 -2.24 8.53 10.06
N ASN A 15 -1.26 9.31 9.58
CA ASN A 15 -1.45 10.72 9.24
C ASN A 15 -1.44 10.96 7.72
N SER A 16 -1.48 9.91 6.91
CA SER A 16 -1.57 10.02 5.44
C SER A 16 -2.48 8.94 4.86
N LEU A 17 -2.82 9.06 3.58
CA LEU A 17 -3.64 8.08 2.88
C LEU A 17 -2.93 6.76 2.58
N VAL A 18 -1.65 6.60 2.93
CA VAL A 18 -0.96 5.31 2.75
C VAL A 18 -1.64 4.18 3.53
N CYS A 19 -2.31 4.50 4.65
CA CYS A 19 -3.08 3.50 5.40
C CYS A 19 -4.26 2.92 4.61
N LEU A 20 -4.86 3.67 3.69
CA LEU A 20 -5.89 3.13 2.79
C LEU A 20 -5.28 2.05 1.90
N LEU A 21 -4.12 2.35 1.30
CA LEU A 21 -3.41 1.42 0.43
C LEU A 21 -2.92 0.17 1.18
N GLN A 22 -2.43 0.33 2.41
CA GLN A 22 -2.13 -0.78 3.34
C GLN A 22 -3.38 -1.60 3.67
N GLY A 23 -4.56 -0.98 3.68
CA GLY A 23 -5.83 -1.65 3.93
C GLY A 23 -6.36 -2.49 2.77
N VAL A 24 -5.80 -2.33 1.57
CA VAL A 24 -6.14 -3.11 0.38
C VAL A 24 -5.04 -4.09 -0.02
N GLU A 25 -4.10 -4.41 0.87
CA GLU A 25 -3.21 -5.55 0.70
C GLU A 25 -4.00 -6.83 0.39
N ARG A 26 -3.42 -7.71 -0.43
CA ARG A 26 -4.05 -8.94 -0.96
C ARG A 26 -5.20 -8.68 -1.95
N LYS A 27 -5.30 -7.49 -2.51
CA LYS A 27 -6.20 -7.19 -3.64
C LYS A 27 -5.38 -7.07 -4.93
N ARG A 28 -5.97 -7.54 -6.03
CA ARG A 28 -5.45 -7.26 -7.37
C ARG A 28 -5.78 -5.81 -7.70
N VAL A 29 -4.78 -5.06 -8.14
CA VAL A 29 -4.90 -3.65 -8.52
C VAL A 29 -4.14 -3.40 -9.80
N THR A 30 -4.37 -2.24 -10.40
CA THR A 30 -3.50 -1.69 -11.44
C THR A 30 -2.80 -0.45 -10.91
N VAL A 31 -1.48 -0.42 -10.94
CA VAL A 31 -0.65 0.73 -10.57
C VAL A 31 -0.17 1.40 -11.86
N GLU A 32 -0.50 2.67 -12.05
CA GLU A 32 0.10 3.48 -13.11
C GLU A 32 1.26 4.29 -12.56
N LEU A 33 2.39 4.19 -13.24
CA LEU A 33 3.58 4.97 -12.94
C LEU A 33 3.55 6.34 -13.64
N ARG A 34 4.43 7.23 -13.20
CA ARG A 34 4.60 8.58 -13.77
C ARG A 34 5.07 8.57 -15.22
N ASP A 35 5.77 7.52 -15.64
CA ASP A 35 6.18 7.30 -17.03
C ASP A 35 5.09 6.60 -17.86
N GLU A 36 3.90 6.48 -17.29
CA GLU A 36 2.71 5.86 -17.87
C GLU A 36 2.78 4.36 -18.10
N THR A 37 3.79 3.69 -17.53
CA THR A 37 3.78 2.22 -17.42
C THR A 37 2.63 1.79 -16.51
N ALA A 38 1.83 0.82 -16.95
CA ALA A 38 0.78 0.21 -16.13
C ALA A 38 1.24 -1.16 -15.62
N ILE A 39 1.01 -1.42 -14.34
CA ILE A 39 1.42 -2.66 -13.67
C ILE A 39 0.19 -3.24 -12.98
N GLU A 40 -0.27 -4.39 -13.45
CA GLU A 40 -1.39 -5.11 -12.83
C GLU A 40 -0.87 -6.27 -12.00
N GLY A 41 -1.36 -6.44 -10.78
CA GLY A 41 -0.95 -7.56 -9.94
C GLY A 41 -1.57 -7.56 -8.55
N LEU A 42 -1.23 -8.57 -7.75
CA LEU A 42 -1.68 -8.69 -6.35
C LEU A 42 -0.76 -7.90 -5.43
N ILE A 43 -1.28 -6.95 -4.65
CA ILE A 43 -0.49 -6.29 -3.60
C ILE A 43 -0.14 -7.30 -2.51
N THR A 44 1.15 -7.52 -2.25
CA THR A 44 1.61 -8.37 -1.15
C THR A 44 1.94 -7.57 0.10
N SER A 45 2.54 -6.38 -0.06
CA SER A 45 2.83 -5.47 1.05
C SER A 45 2.91 -4.00 0.60
N VAL A 46 2.62 -3.08 1.52
CA VAL A 46 2.74 -1.63 1.31
C VAL A 46 3.40 -0.97 2.51
N ASP A 47 4.52 -0.27 2.30
CA ASP A 47 5.21 0.45 3.38
C ASP A 47 4.65 1.87 3.61
N CYS A 48 5.17 2.58 4.62
CA CYS A 48 4.72 3.94 4.93
C CYS A 48 5.22 5.03 3.96
N TYR A 49 5.99 4.66 2.94
CA TYR A 49 6.47 5.51 1.85
C TYR A 49 5.76 5.21 0.52
N MET A 50 4.70 4.39 0.54
CA MET A 50 3.98 3.89 -0.63
C MET A 50 4.85 3.03 -1.56
N ASN A 51 5.95 2.46 -1.08
CA ASN A 51 6.58 1.37 -1.83
C ASN A 51 5.65 0.15 -1.77
N ILE A 52 5.46 -0.49 -2.92
CA ILE A 52 4.53 -1.61 -3.08
C ILE A 52 5.33 -2.84 -3.52
N GLU A 53 5.19 -3.93 -2.78
CA GLU A 53 5.53 -5.26 -3.27
C GLU A 53 4.28 -5.89 -3.87
N MET A 54 4.44 -6.50 -5.04
CA MET A 54 3.37 -7.15 -5.78
C MET A 54 3.78 -8.55 -6.21
N GLY A 55 2.80 -9.45 -6.34
CA GLY A 55 2.98 -10.78 -6.92
C GLY A 55 1.99 -11.04 -8.06
N ASP A 56 2.30 -12.03 -8.90
CA ASP A 56 1.53 -12.39 -10.10
C ASP A 56 1.20 -11.15 -10.96
N VAL A 57 2.28 -10.54 -11.46
CA VAL A 57 2.28 -9.22 -12.07
C VAL A 57 2.35 -9.32 -13.59
N THR A 58 1.56 -8.50 -14.27
CA THR A 58 1.71 -8.19 -15.70
C THR A 58 2.00 -6.70 -15.86
N LEU A 59 3.13 -6.39 -16.50
CA LEU A 59 3.59 -5.04 -16.81
C LEU A 59 3.27 -4.71 -18.27
N TYR A 60 2.68 -3.54 -18.49
CA TYR A 60 2.28 -3.02 -19.79
C TYR A 60 3.06 -1.73 -20.10
N PRO A 61 4.14 -1.81 -20.91
CA PRO A 61 4.89 -0.63 -21.33
C PRO A 61 4.05 0.20 -22.30
N ARG A 62 3.91 1.52 -22.06
CA ARG A 62 3.06 2.36 -22.91
C ARG A 62 3.70 2.81 -24.21
N TYR A 63 5.00 3.12 -24.18
CA TYR A 63 5.68 3.82 -25.27
C TYR A 63 6.69 2.99 -26.07
N SER A 64 6.99 1.76 -25.64
CA SER A 64 8.03 0.95 -26.28
C SER A 64 7.52 0.03 -27.40
N GLY A 65 6.19 -0.10 -27.56
CA GLY A 65 5.60 -1.12 -28.45
C GLY A 65 5.88 -2.56 -28.00
N ALA A 66 6.48 -2.74 -26.81
CA ALA A 66 6.82 -4.05 -26.30
C ALA A 66 5.58 -4.79 -25.82
N ALA A 67 5.61 -6.12 -25.97
CA ALA A 67 4.57 -6.99 -25.45
C ALA A 67 4.51 -6.92 -23.90
N PRO A 68 3.35 -7.24 -23.29
CA PRO A 68 3.22 -7.34 -21.84
C PRO A 68 4.22 -8.34 -21.25
N GLN A 69 4.80 -7.99 -20.10
CA GLN A 69 5.81 -8.82 -19.42
C GLN A 69 5.24 -9.36 -18.10
N LYS A 70 5.49 -10.64 -17.82
CA LYS A 70 5.02 -11.29 -16.59
C LYS A 70 6.13 -11.46 -15.58
N PHE A 71 5.80 -11.26 -14.30
CA PHE A 71 6.72 -11.41 -13.18
C PHE A 71 6.01 -12.08 -12.01
N ASP A 72 6.68 -13.01 -11.34
CA ASP A 72 6.15 -13.65 -10.13
C ASP A 72 6.15 -12.69 -8.93
N SER A 73 7.15 -11.81 -8.88
CA SER A 73 7.34 -10.78 -7.85
C SER A 73 7.82 -9.48 -8.49
N PHE A 74 7.29 -8.35 -8.03
CA PHE A 74 7.62 -7.02 -8.55
C PHE A 74 7.63 -5.99 -7.43
N PHE A 75 8.63 -5.10 -7.41
CA PHE A 75 8.73 -4.01 -6.45
C PHE A 75 8.57 -2.67 -7.16
N ILE A 76 7.70 -1.82 -6.63
CA ILE A 76 7.44 -0.47 -7.13
C ILE A 76 7.85 0.54 -6.07
N SER A 77 8.75 1.46 -6.42
CA SER A 77 9.06 2.58 -5.54
C SER A 77 7.92 3.61 -5.54
N GLY A 78 7.46 4.01 -4.36
CA GLY A 78 6.31 4.91 -4.19
C GLY A 78 6.48 6.27 -4.89
N LYS A 79 7.71 6.73 -5.08
CA LYS A 79 8.00 7.98 -5.80
C LYS A 79 7.58 7.94 -7.28
N HIS A 80 7.54 6.76 -7.89
CA HIS A 80 7.16 6.58 -9.30
C HIS A 80 5.67 6.35 -9.50
N ILE A 81 4.89 6.15 -8.43
CA ILE A 81 3.46 5.90 -8.53
C ILE A 81 2.70 7.20 -8.86
N ARG A 82 1.80 7.12 -9.82
CA ARG A 82 0.86 8.18 -10.20
C ARG A 82 -0.56 7.83 -9.78
N TYR A 83 -1.04 6.62 -10.12
CA TYR A 83 -2.36 6.13 -9.75
C TYR A 83 -2.31 4.70 -9.22
N VAL A 84 -3.22 4.38 -8.31
CA VAL A 84 -3.55 3.00 -7.93
C VAL A 84 -5.03 2.82 -8.16
N HIS A 85 -5.37 2.01 -9.15
CA HIS A 85 -6.74 1.64 -9.50
C HIS A 85 -7.22 0.58 -8.53
N LEU A 86 -8.16 0.96 -7.65
CA LEU A 86 -8.77 0.05 -6.69
C LEU A 86 -9.92 -0.72 -7.35
N PRO A 87 -10.16 -1.99 -6.99
CA PRO A 87 -11.34 -2.71 -7.45
C PRO A 87 -12.65 -2.03 -7.00
N ASP A 88 -13.65 -2.01 -7.87
CA ASP A 88 -14.94 -1.34 -7.64
C ASP A 88 -15.68 -1.81 -6.38
N HIS A 89 -15.45 -3.06 -5.96
CA HIS A 89 -16.09 -3.65 -4.79
C HIS A 89 -15.47 -3.21 -3.44
N ILE A 90 -14.43 -2.38 -3.46
CA ILE A 90 -13.76 -1.90 -2.24
C ILE A 90 -14.53 -0.73 -1.64
N ASP A 91 -15.09 -0.92 -0.45
CA ASP A 91 -15.56 0.17 0.39
C ASP A 91 -14.37 0.96 0.95
N VAL A 92 -13.95 1.98 0.20
CA VAL A 92 -12.81 2.85 0.53
C VAL A 92 -12.96 3.47 1.93
N MET A 93 -14.16 3.95 2.27
CA MET A 93 -14.39 4.60 3.56
C MET A 93 -14.36 3.61 4.71
N GLY A 94 -14.96 2.43 4.53
CA GLY A 94 -14.90 1.34 5.52
C GLY A 94 -13.47 0.87 5.78
N VAL A 95 -12.67 0.71 4.71
CA VAL A 95 -11.24 0.34 4.82
C VAL A 95 -10.46 1.41 5.58
N LEU A 96 -10.61 2.69 5.18
CA LEU A 96 -9.91 3.80 5.82
C LEU A 96 -10.26 3.91 7.31
N GLN A 97 -11.56 3.85 7.65
CA GLN A 97 -12.00 3.89 9.05
C GLN A 97 -11.43 2.73 9.87
N LYS A 98 -11.40 1.52 9.31
CA LYS A 98 -10.81 0.35 9.97
C LYS A 98 -9.32 0.56 10.26
N GLN A 99 -8.57 1.08 9.30
CA GLN A 99 -7.14 1.32 9.42
C GLN A 99 -6.81 2.42 10.44
N VAL A 100 -7.51 3.57 10.38
CA VAL A 100 -7.33 4.68 11.34
C VAL A 100 -7.66 4.24 12.77
N LYS A 101 -8.75 3.48 12.96
CA LYS A 101 -9.12 2.93 14.29
C LYS A 101 -8.04 2.00 14.83
N ALA A 102 -7.51 1.10 14.01
CA ALA A 102 -6.45 0.18 14.41
C ALA A 102 -5.17 0.94 14.85
N LEU A 103 -4.75 1.93 14.07
CA LEU A 103 -3.56 2.72 14.35
C LEU A 103 -3.70 3.60 15.61
N THR A 104 -4.89 4.15 15.85
CA THR A 104 -5.15 4.98 17.04
C THR A 104 -5.21 4.12 18.32
N LYS A 105 -5.79 2.93 18.26
CA LYS A 105 -5.81 1.99 19.41
C LYS A 105 -4.40 1.54 19.81
N LEU A 106 -3.49 1.39 18.85
CA LEU A 106 -2.09 1.09 19.14
C LEU A 106 -1.40 2.26 19.88
N ARG A 107 -1.77 3.50 19.56
CA ARG A 107 -1.23 4.70 20.22
C ARG A 107 -1.72 4.87 21.66
N SER A 108 -2.98 4.56 21.96
CA SER A 108 -3.53 4.65 23.33
C SER A 108 -2.93 3.60 24.27
N LYS A 109 -2.82 2.34 23.82
CA LYS A 109 -2.18 1.25 24.59
C LYS A 109 -0.72 1.57 24.99
N ARG A 110 -0.02 2.36 24.17
CA ARG A 110 1.35 2.79 24.49
C ARG A 110 1.36 3.83 25.62
N HIS A 111 0.44 4.80 25.60
CA HIS A 111 0.37 5.80 26.67
C HIS A 111 0.13 5.12 28.02
N GLU A 112 -0.83 4.18 28.05
CA GLU A 112 -1.15 3.42 29.26
C GLU A 112 0.06 2.63 29.82
N LYS A 113 0.84 1.97 28.94
CA LYS A 113 2.07 1.27 29.34
C LYS A 113 3.20 2.18 29.82
N GLN A 114 3.22 3.45 29.40
CA GLN A 114 4.24 4.42 29.83
C GLN A 114 3.89 5.07 31.17
N THR A 115 2.59 5.23 31.48
CA THR A 115 2.12 5.75 32.78
C THR A 115 2.12 4.72 33.92
N LEU A 116 2.29 3.43 33.60
CA LEU A 116 2.36 2.33 34.59
C LEU A 116 3.81 1.96 35.00
N ARG A 117 4.78 2.84 34.73
CA ARG A 117 6.18 2.73 35.13
C ARG A 117 6.55 3.92 36.00
#